data_AF-A0A531M4Y3-F1
#
_entry.id   AF-A0A531M4Y3-F1
#
_cell.length_a   1.000
_cell.length_b   1.000
_cell.length_c   1.000
_cell.angle_alpha   90.00
_cell.angle_beta   90.00
_cell.angle_gamma   90.00
#
_symmetry.space_group_name_H-M   'P 1'
#
loop_
_entity.id
_entity.type
_entity.pdbx_description
1 polymer ?
#
loop_
_entity_poly.entity_id
_entity_poly.type
_entity_poly.pdbx_seq_one_letter_code
_entity_poly.pdbx_strand_id
1 'polypeptide(L)'
;MSQIQEFEKVLSSSDTSVAAFDEHGKSLVKRAQHFLHSTPAAVPLIVLVLSIIIFGIAIGGRFFSSYTLTLILQQIAIVGILGAAQTLVILTAGIDLSIGVIMVISAVIMGNCAITYGMPTILAVVVGL
;
A
#
# COMPACT_ATOMS: atom_id res chain seq x y z
N MET A 1 -47.34 -47.45 3.55
CA MET A 1 -46.20 -47.34 4.48
C MET A 1 -44.85 -47.73 3.84
N SER A 2 -44.81 -48.42 2.70
CA SER A 2 -43.57 -48.87 2.05
C SER A 2 -42.75 -47.78 1.35
N GLN A 3 -43.38 -46.76 0.76
CA GLN A 3 -42.67 -45.70 0.03
C GLN A 3 -41.77 -44.84 0.92
N ILE A 4 -42.14 -44.64 2.20
CA ILE A 4 -41.37 -43.84 3.17
C ILE A 4 -39.98 -44.47 3.41
N GLN A 5 -39.92 -45.81 3.47
CA GLN A 5 -38.68 -46.55 3.65
C GLN A 5 -37.79 -46.56 2.39
N GLU A 6 -38.39 -46.40 1.21
CA GLU A 6 -37.64 -46.29 -0.04
C GLU A 6 -36.90 -44.95 -0.15
N PHE A 7 -37.51 -43.86 0.34
CA PHE A 7 -36.84 -42.55 0.46
C PHE A 7 -35.68 -42.56 1.47
N GLU A 8 -35.81 -43.26 2.60
CA GLU A 8 -34.72 -43.41 3.58
C GLU A 8 -33.53 -44.22 3.03
N LYS A 9 -33.81 -45.23 2.20
CA LYS A 9 -32.76 -46.06 1.59
C LYS A 9 -31.89 -45.25 0.62
N VAL A 10 -32.49 -44.35 -0.16
CA VAL A 10 -31.77 -43.43 -1.05
C VAL A 10 -30.89 -42.46 -0.25
N LEU A 11 -31.37 -41.96 0.89
CA LEU A 11 -30.59 -41.11 1.80
C LEU A 11 -29.40 -41.87 2.42
N SER A 12 -29.57 -43.15 2.77
CA SER A 12 -28.47 -43.97 3.30
C SER A 12 -27.40 -44.32 2.27
N SER A 13 -27.76 -44.33 0.99
CA SER A 13 -26.88 -44.59 -0.15
C SER A 13 -26.37 -43.29 -0.81
N SER A 14 -26.73 -42.13 -0.27
CA SER A 14 -26.23 -40.84 -0.72
C SER A 14 -24.83 -40.63 -0.19
N ASP A 15 -23.95 -40.06 -1.01
CA ASP A 15 -22.57 -39.75 -0.65
C ASP A 15 -22.53 -38.89 0.62
N THR A 16 -22.15 -39.50 1.76
CA THR A 16 -21.88 -38.78 3.01
C THR A 16 -20.52 -38.10 3.00
N SER A 17 -19.87 -38.07 1.83
CA SER A 17 -18.70 -37.27 1.52
C SER A 17 -19.10 -35.79 1.59
N VAL A 18 -19.21 -35.28 2.83
CA VAL A 18 -19.13 -33.85 3.10
C VAL A 18 -17.84 -33.41 2.45
N ALA A 19 -17.90 -32.41 1.57
CA ALA A 19 -16.73 -31.85 0.91
C ALA A 19 -15.67 -31.53 1.97
N ALA A 20 -14.75 -32.47 2.17
CA ALA A 20 -13.52 -32.23 2.87
C ALA A 20 -12.78 -31.33 1.90
N PHE A 21 -12.92 -30.02 2.10
CA PHE A 21 -11.95 -29.10 1.56
C PHE A 21 -10.62 -29.64 2.06
N ASP A 22 -9.85 -30.28 1.17
CA ASP A 22 -8.47 -30.57 1.45
C ASP A 22 -7.89 -29.23 1.87
N GLU A 23 -7.66 -29.06 3.18
CA GLU A 23 -6.82 -28.02 3.71
C GLU A 23 -5.40 -28.36 3.26
N HIS A 24 -5.15 -28.29 1.94
CA HIS A 24 -3.83 -28.28 1.35
C HIS A 24 -3.06 -27.23 2.14
N GLY A 25 -2.20 -27.74 3.04
CA GLY A 25 -1.74 -27.03 4.22
C GLY A 25 -1.42 -25.60 3.88
N LYS A 26 -2.07 -24.65 4.56
CA LYS A 26 -2.04 -23.20 4.26
C LYS A 26 -0.66 -22.83 3.73
N SER A 27 -0.54 -22.74 2.40
CA SER A 27 0.73 -22.50 1.74
C SER A 27 1.38 -21.29 2.41
N LEU A 28 2.68 -21.35 2.69
CA LEU A 28 3.39 -20.23 3.32
C LEU A 28 3.11 -18.91 2.57
N VAL A 29 2.88 -19.01 1.27
CA VAL A 29 2.43 -17.92 0.39
C VAL A 29 1.03 -17.41 0.76
N LYS A 30 0.03 -18.27 0.96
CA LYS A 30 -1.32 -17.87 1.40
C LYS A 30 -1.30 -17.23 2.79
N ARG A 31 -0.44 -17.71 3.71
CA ARG A 31 -0.31 -17.14 5.05
C ARG A 31 0.37 -15.78 5.01
N ALA A 32 1.43 -15.62 4.21
CA ALA A 32 2.07 -14.33 3.97
C ALA A 32 1.10 -13.35 3.30
N GLN A 33 0.37 -13.77 2.26
CA GLN A 33 -0.64 -12.96 1.59
C GLN A 33 -1.71 -12.50 2.58
N HIS A 34 -2.28 -13.41 3.37
CA HIS A 34 -3.30 -13.06 4.35
C HIS A 34 -2.78 -12.08 5.42
N PHE A 35 -1.53 -12.25 5.87
CA PHE A 35 -0.90 -11.31 6.80
C PHE A 35 -0.71 -9.91 6.20
N LEU A 36 -0.23 -9.82 4.95
CA LEU A 36 -0.03 -8.56 4.24
C LEU A 36 -1.34 -7.82 3.97
N HIS A 37 -2.42 -8.54 3.64
CA HIS A 37 -3.74 -7.92 3.43
C HIS A 37 -4.42 -7.51 4.74
N SER A 38 -4.21 -8.26 5.83
CA SER A 38 -4.77 -7.92 7.15
C SER A 38 -4.06 -6.75 7.83
N THR A 39 -2.86 -6.39 7.37
CA THR A 39 -2.08 -5.26 7.90
C THR A 39 -1.52 -4.40 6.77
N PRO A 40 -2.30 -3.43 6.24
CA PRO A 40 -1.88 -2.59 5.12
C PRO A 40 -0.52 -1.87 5.32
N ALA A 41 -0.18 -1.54 6.56
CA ALA A 41 1.10 -0.93 6.93
C ALA A 41 2.32 -1.89 6.85
N ALA A 42 2.10 -3.21 6.80
CA ALA A 42 3.19 -4.18 6.73
C ALA A 42 3.90 -4.14 5.36
N VAL A 43 3.16 -3.89 4.28
CA VAL A 43 3.74 -3.84 2.92
C VAL A 43 4.78 -2.71 2.81
N PRO A 44 4.49 -1.43 3.14
CA PRO A 44 5.49 -0.37 3.12
C PRO A 44 6.68 -0.65 4.04
N LEU A 45 6.45 -1.20 5.23
CA LEU A 45 7.50 -1.53 6.19
C LEU A 45 8.48 -2.57 5.63
N ILE A 46 7.96 -3.64 5.03
CA ILE A 46 8.79 -4.69 4.41
C ILE A 46 9.60 -4.10 3.25
N VAL A 47 8.96 -3.28 2.39
CA VAL A 47 9.66 -2.62 1.28
C VAL A 47 10.77 -1.71 1.79
N LEU A 48 10.55 -0.96 2.87
CA LEU A 48 11.57 -0.11 3.50
C LEU A 48 12.77 -0.94 3.99
N VAL A 49 12.52 -1.99 4.76
CA VAL A 49 13.57 -2.86 5.31
C VAL A 49 14.36 -3.52 4.18
N LEU A 50 13.67 -4.08 3.18
CA LEU A 50 14.33 -4.69 2.03
C LEU A 50 15.14 -3.66 1.24
N SER A 51 14.63 -2.45 1.04
CA SER A 51 15.35 -1.37 0.35
C SER A 51 16.64 -1.00 1.08
N ILE A 52 16.60 -0.86 2.41
CA ILE A 52 17.80 -0.57 3.22
C ILE A 52 18.84 -1.67 3.08
N ILE A 53 18.42 -2.95 3.13
CA ILE A 53 19.33 -4.09 2.97
C ILE A 53 19.93 -4.12 1.57
N ILE A 54 19.08 -4.04 0.54
CA ILE A 54 19.50 -4.14 -0.86
C ILE A 54 20.41 -2.97 -1.23
N PHE A 55 20.02 -1.72 -0.95
CA PHE A 55 20.87 -0.55 -1.25
C PHE A 55 22.10 -0.47 -0.35
N GLY A 56 21.99 -0.92 0.90
CA GLY A 56 23.12 -1.02 1.81
C GLY A 56 24.20 -1.97 1.30
N ILE A 57 23.82 -3.09 0.69
CA ILE A 57 24.77 -4.05 0.09
C ILE A 57 25.23 -3.59 -1.30
N ALA A 58 24.30 -3.15 -2.16
CA ALA A 58 24.60 -2.85 -3.56
C ALA A 58 25.39 -1.53 -3.76
N ILE A 59 25.12 -0.51 -2.93
CA ILE A 59 25.71 0.82 -3.04
C ILE A 59 26.71 1.08 -1.89
N GLY A 60 26.62 0.35 -0.78
CA GLY A 60 27.59 0.38 0.31
C GLY A 60 27.71 1.75 0.98
N GLY A 61 28.95 2.23 1.11
CA GLY A 61 29.30 3.45 1.83
C GLY A 61 28.73 4.75 1.23
N ARG A 62 28.26 4.74 -0.02
CA ARG A 62 27.56 5.91 -0.62
C ARG A 62 26.13 6.05 -0.12
N PHE A 63 25.45 4.93 0.14
CA PHE A 63 24.09 4.94 0.69
C PHE A 63 24.10 5.39 2.15
N PHE A 64 25.02 4.84 2.94
CA PHE A 64 25.22 5.23 4.35
C PHE A 64 26.12 6.46 4.54
N SER A 65 26.41 7.22 3.49
CA SER A 65 27.11 8.50 3.62
C SER A 65 26.23 9.51 4.35
N SER A 66 26.82 10.31 5.23
CA SER A 66 26.12 11.38 5.94
C SER A 66 25.38 12.33 5.00
N TYR A 67 25.94 12.61 3.82
CA TYR A 67 25.29 13.47 2.82
C TYR A 67 24.00 12.85 2.28
N THR A 68 24.08 11.61 1.78
CA THR A 68 22.92 10.87 1.24
C THR A 68 21.86 10.66 2.30
N LEU A 69 22.25 10.24 3.50
CA LEU A 69 21.31 10.03 4.59
C LEU A 69 20.62 11.34 5.01
N THR A 70 21.36 12.45 5.06
CA THR A 70 20.77 13.77 5.34
C THR A 70 19.78 14.17 4.26
N LEU A 71 20.09 13.98 2.97
CA LEU A 71 19.16 14.28 1.88
C LEU A 71 17.89 13.43 1.95
N ILE A 72 18.02 12.14 2.21
CA ILE A 72 16.87 11.23 2.38
C ILE A 72 16.02 11.68 3.58
N LEU A 73 16.65 11.94 4.72
CA LEU A 73 15.95 12.37 5.94
C LEU A 73 15.27 13.74 5.74
N GLN A 74 15.89 14.68 5.02
CA GLN A 74 15.28 15.98 4.72
C GLN A 74 14.06 15.85 3.82
N GLN A 75 14.13 15.03 2.76
CA GLN A 75 13.01 14.82 1.85
C GLN A 75 11.84 14.11 2.55
N ILE A 76 12.13 13.07 3.34
CA ILE A 76 11.08 12.33 4.04
C ILE A 76 10.50 13.11 5.23
N ALA A 77 11.28 13.99 5.88
CA ALA A 77 10.79 14.79 7.00
C ALA A 77 9.59 15.65 6.60
N ILE A 78 9.62 16.27 5.41
CA ILE A 78 8.50 17.07 4.89
C ILE A 78 7.25 16.20 4.75
N VAL A 79 7.38 15.04 4.10
CA VAL A 79 6.26 14.10 3.89
C VAL A 79 5.76 13.54 5.23
N GLY A 80 6.65 13.27 6.18
CA GLY A 80 6.31 12.74 7.51
C GLY A 80 5.53 13.74 8.35
N ILE A 81 5.92 15.03 8.35
CA ILE A 81 5.19 16.09 9.04
C ILE A 81 3.80 16.28 8.41
N LEU A 82 3.72 16.32 7.08
CA LEU A 82 2.44 16.41 6.37
C LEU A 82 1.53 15.22 6.69
N GLY A 83 2.09 13.99 6.68
CA GLY A 83 1.36 12.78 7.03
C GLY A 83 0.84 12.80 8.47
N ALA A 84 1.64 13.24 9.44
CA ALA A 84 1.22 13.38 10.83
C ALA A 84 0.14 14.46 11.00
N ALA A 85 0.20 15.55 10.24
CA ALA A 85 -0.87 16.56 10.23
C ALA A 85 -2.17 16.00 9.63
N GLN A 86 -2.07 15.25 8.52
CA GLN A 86 -3.21 14.59 7.89
C GLN A 86 -3.90 13.60 8.84
N THR A 87 -3.17 12.81 9.62
CA THR A 87 -3.78 11.87 10.57
C THR A 87 -4.57 12.59 11.66
N LEU A 88 -4.04 13.70 12.20
CA LEU A 88 -4.77 14.52 13.17
C LEU A 88 -6.07 15.10 12.58
N VAL A 89 -6.01 15.63 11.36
CA VAL A 89 -7.17 16.22 10.65
C VAL A 89 -8.24 15.16 10.35
N ILE A 90 -7.83 13.98 9.88
CA ILE A 90 -8.72 12.84 9.64
C ILE A 90 -9.47 12.47 10.93
N LEU A 91 -8.76 12.41 12.05
CA LEU A 91 -9.33 12.03 13.35
C LEU A 91 -10.25 13.12 13.95
N THR A 92 -10.08 14.39 13.59
CA THR A 92 -10.82 15.51 14.21
C THR A 92 -12.04 15.98 13.42
N ALA A 93 -12.01 15.97 12.09
CA ALA A 93 -13.07 16.61 11.30
C ALA A 93 -13.59 15.78 10.11
N GLY A 94 -12.96 14.65 9.78
CA GLY A 94 -13.43 13.75 8.71
C GLY A 94 -13.33 14.31 7.28
N ILE A 95 -12.66 15.45 7.10
CA ILE A 95 -12.65 16.20 5.84
C ILE A 95 -11.38 15.90 5.04
N ASP A 96 -11.40 14.72 4.41
CA ASP A 96 -10.77 14.43 3.11
C ASP A 96 -9.23 14.51 2.97
N LEU A 97 -8.65 13.51 2.29
CA LEU A 97 -7.24 13.41 1.86
C LEU A 97 -6.92 14.39 0.71
N SER A 98 -7.61 15.54 0.67
CA SER A 98 -7.57 16.51 -0.42
C SER A 98 -6.19 17.17 -0.57
N ILE A 99 -5.40 17.31 0.49
CA ILE A 99 -4.03 17.88 0.41
C ILE A 99 -3.09 17.06 -0.49
N GLY A 100 -3.31 15.74 -0.59
CA GLY A 100 -2.57 14.89 -1.53
C GLY A 100 -2.97 15.16 -2.98
N VAL A 101 -4.28 15.31 -3.23
CA VAL A 101 -4.82 15.63 -4.56
C VAL A 101 -4.37 17.02 -5.01
N ILE A 102 -4.45 18.03 -4.13
CA ILE A 102 -3.98 19.40 -4.41
C ILE A 102 -2.49 19.39 -4.74
N MET A 103 -1.66 18.69 -3.95
CA MET A 103 -0.22 18.57 -4.21
C MET A 103 0.06 18.00 -5.60
N VAL A 104 -0.64 16.93 -6.00
CA VAL A 104 -0.47 16.30 -7.32
C VAL A 104 -0.95 17.24 -8.43
N ILE A 105 -2.12 17.87 -8.29
CA ILE A 105 -2.66 18.80 -9.30
C ILE A 105 -1.72 20.01 -9.47
N SER A 106 -1.28 20.62 -8.37
CA SER A 106 -0.30 21.70 -8.39
C SER A 106 0.99 21.29 -9.10
N ALA A 107 1.56 20.12 -8.76
CA ALA A 107 2.77 19.62 -9.42
C ALA A 107 2.58 19.37 -10.93
N VAL A 108 1.43 18.82 -11.32
CA VAL A 108 1.09 18.60 -12.73
C VAL A 108 0.93 19.92 -13.49
N ILE A 109 0.25 20.92 -12.90
CA ILE A 109 0.08 22.24 -13.51
C ILE A 109 1.44 22.94 -13.66
N MET A 110 2.26 22.98 -12.60
CA MET A 110 3.61 23.56 -12.65
C MET A 110 4.47 22.88 -13.73
N GLY A 111 4.48 21.55 -13.77
CA GLY A 111 5.24 20.77 -14.75
C GLY A 111 4.77 21.02 -16.18
N ASN A 112 3.46 21.04 -16.40
CA ASN A 112 2.89 21.29 -17.72
C ASN A 112 3.18 22.72 -18.20
N CYS A 113 3.06 23.73 -17.32
CA CYS A 113 3.40 25.12 -17.63
C CYS A 113 4.90 25.30 -17.94
N ALA A 114 5.77 24.68 -17.16
CA ALA A 114 7.22 24.80 -17.37
C ALA A 114 7.70 24.05 -18.63
N ILE A 115 7.19 22.84 -18.87
CA ILE A 115 7.70 21.96 -19.93
C ILE A 115 6.93 22.13 -21.24
N THR A 116 5.60 22.06 -21.21
CA THR A 116 4.77 22.08 -22.42
C THR A 116 4.57 23.49 -22.96
N TYR A 117 4.30 24.46 -22.06
CA TYR A 117 4.11 25.85 -22.45
C TYR A 117 5.42 26.67 -22.46
N GLY A 118 6.54 26.07 -22.04
CA GLY A 118 7.85 26.73 -22.01
C GLY A 118 7.93 27.95 -21.09
N MET A 119 7.01 28.06 -20.13
CA MET A 119 6.92 29.21 -19.25
C MET A 119 8.11 29.23 -18.27
N PRO A 120 8.69 30.40 -17.95
CA PRO A 120 9.74 30.51 -16.94
C PRO A 120 9.34 29.82 -15.63
N THR A 121 10.24 29.02 -15.05
CA THR A 121 9.95 28.15 -13.89
C THR A 121 9.30 28.90 -12.73
N ILE A 122 9.74 30.13 -12.48
CA ILE A 122 9.19 30.97 -11.40
C ILE A 122 7.71 31.26 -11.63
N LEU A 123 7.33 31.61 -12.86
CA LEU A 123 5.94 31.86 -13.21
C LEU A 123 5.13 30.57 -13.17
N ALA A 124 5.70 29.46 -13.62
CA ALA A 124 5.05 28.15 -13.56
C ALA A 124 4.73 27.74 -12.11
N VAL A 125 5.66 27.98 -11.18
CA VAL A 125 5.46 27.75 -9.75
C VAL A 125 4.36 28.64 -9.18
N VAL A 126 4.35 29.93 -9.52
CA VAL A 126 3.30 30.86 -9.07
C VAL A 126 1.91 30.44 -9.56
N VAL A 127 1.80 29.88 -10.77
CA VAL A 127 0.52 29.41 -11.33
C VAL A 127 0.01 28.14 -10.64
N GLY A 128 0.90 27.29 -10.12
CA GLY A 128 0.52 26.05 -9.46
C GLY A 128 0.38 26.14 -7.93
N LEU A 129 0.75 27.28 -7.33
CA LEU A 129 0.53 27.61 -5.92
C LEU A 129 -0.90 28.12 -5.69
#